data_AF-A0A538JNI8-F1
#
_entry.id   AF-A0A538JNI8-F1
#
_cell.length_a   1.000
_cell.length_b   1.000
_cell.length_c   1.000
_cell.angle_alpha   90.00
_cell.angle_beta   90.00
_cell.angle_gamma   90.00
#
_symmetry.space_group_name_H-M   'P 1'
#
loop_
_entity.id
_entity.type
_entity.pdbx_description
1 polymer ?
#
loop_
_entity_poly.entity_id
_entity_poly.type
_entity_poly.pdbx_seq_one_letter_code
_entity_poly.pdbx_strand_id
1 'polypeptide(L)'
;MKLSYGVVWREGTLPLATGKLDLGPRRLKLDGLADSHAVARDIGYESLTVVRVGRSSSDRIDGRPTVVLERRTGLPIAIAAVAQPSIVGEIAERLTALQLGASRRTVFVVPLRDGSQDAVRDLVAAGPPFDPEEAPGLDRHEVFLTANEAVFLFESPLGPAALEALLTEPELWHAANAWREHLTGPPRIAENVYAWERPAAGPDPTLLPPGLRNGH
;
A
#
# COMPACT_ATOMS: atom_id res chain seq x y z
N MET A 1 -7.34 -7.49 -14.08
CA MET A 1 -7.48 -6.80 -15.39
C MET A 1 -6.78 -5.45 -15.27
N LYS A 2 -5.90 -5.09 -16.22
CA LYS A 2 -5.15 -3.81 -16.18
C LYS A 2 -5.95 -2.78 -16.98
N LEU A 3 -6.38 -1.69 -16.34
CA LEU A 3 -7.15 -0.63 -17.01
C LEU A 3 -6.26 0.57 -17.28
N SER A 4 -6.38 1.17 -18.47
CA SER A 4 -5.45 2.18 -18.97
C SER A 4 -6.18 3.44 -19.43
N TYR A 5 -5.68 4.60 -19.04
CA TYR A 5 -6.23 5.91 -19.39
C TYR A 5 -5.15 6.82 -19.99
N GLY A 6 -5.48 7.55 -21.06
CA GLY A 6 -4.65 8.67 -21.53
C GLY A 6 -4.83 9.87 -20.60
N VAL A 7 -3.74 10.35 -20.01
CA VAL A 7 -3.76 11.38 -18.97
C VAL A 7 -2.66 12.42 -19.17
N VAL A 8 -2.91 13.57 -18.57
CA VAL A 8 -1.92 14.61 -18.30
C VAL A 8 -1.83 14.74 -16.79
N TRP A 9 -0.63 14.78 -16.23
CA TRP A 9 -0.46 14.89 -14.78
C TRP A 9 0.65 15.86 -14.40
N ARG A 10 0.55 16.35 -13.17
CA ARG A 10 1.52 17.22 -12.54
C ARG A 10 1.83 16.72 -11.15
N GLU A 11 3.11 16.68 -10.80
CA GLU A 11 3.56 16.37 -9.44
C GLU A 11 3.99 17.67 -8.74
N GLY A 12 3.20 18.13 -7.78
CA GLY A 12 3.37 19.44 -7.14
C GLY A 12 3.41 20.58 -8.17
N THR A 13 4.52 21.31 -8.22
CA THR A 13 4.78 22.41 -9.17
C THR A 13 5.73 22.01 -10.31
N LEU A 14 6.05 20.71 -10.44
CA LEU A 14 6.92 20.22 -11.50
C LEU A 14 6.29 20.36 -12.89
N PRO A 15 7.09 20.27 -13.97
CA PRO A 15 6.58 20.30 -15.34
C PRO A 15 5.48 19.29 -15.60
N LEU A 16 4.57 19.67 -16.50
CA LEU A 16 3.43 18.85 -16.87
C LEU A 16 3.90 17.65 -17.69
N ALA A 17 3.41 16.47 -17.31
CA ALA A 17 3.70 15.23 -18.00
C ALA A 17 2.47 14.75 -18.77
N THR A 18 2.68 14.25 -20.00
CA THR A 18 1.62 13.67 -20.84
C THR A 18 1.94 12.22 -21.14
N GLY A 19 0.94 11.36 -21.07
CA GLY A 19 1.13 9.92 -21.21
C GLY A 19 -0.07 9.11 -20.72
N LYS A 20 0.21 8.08 -19.91
CA LYS A 20 -0.78 7.06 -19.55
C LYS A 20 -0.78 6.76 -18.04
N LEU A 21 -1.99 6.56 -17.52
CA LEU A 21 -2.27 6.01 -16.20
C LEU A 21 -2.71 4.55 -16.37
N ASP A 22 -1.98 3.63 -15.77
CA ASP A 22 -2.35 2.22 -15.65
C ASP A 22 -2.79 1.93 -14.22
N LEU A 23 -3.98 1.36 -14.04
CA LEU A 23 -4.46 0.83 -12.78
C LEU A 23 -4.19 -0.68 -12.72
N GLY A 24 -3.24 -1.06 -11.88
CA GLY A 24 -2.95 -2.46 -11.56
C GLY A 24 -3.71 -2.93 -10.31
N PRO A 25 -3.47 -4.17 -9.85
CA PRO A 25 -4.15 -4.70 -8.67
C PRO A 25 -3.70 -4.05 -7.35
N ARG A 26 -2.42 -3.68 -7.22
CA ARG A 26 -1.86 -3.11 -5.98
C ARG A 26 -1.33 -1.68 -6.12
N ARG A 27 -1.07 -1.26 -7.36
CA ARG A 27 -0.36 -0.01 -7.65
C ARG A 27 -0.92 0.63 -8.91
N LEU A 28 -0.88 1.96 -8.96
CA LEU A 28 -1.06 2.73 -10.18
C LEU A 28 0.30 3.08 -10.77
N LYS A 29 0.38 3.11 -12.10
CA LYS A 29 1.57 3.53 -12.83
C LYS A 29 1.26 4.70 -13.75
N LEU A 30 2.08 5.74 -13.67
CA LEU A 30 2.09 6.86 -14.60
C LEU A 30 3.35 6.74 -15.44
N ASP A 31 3.21 6.69 -16.76
CA ASP A 31 4.32 6.67 -17.71
C ASP A 31 4.09 7.74 -18.78
N GLY A 32 5.09 8.59 -19.04
CA GLY A 32 5.03 9.52 -20.18
C GLY A 32 6.21 10.49 -20.23
N LEU A 33 5.94 11.68 -20.77
CA LEU A 33 6.97 12.66 -21.12
C LEU A 33 6.69 14.02 -20.47
N ALA A 34 7.70 14.60 -19.84
CA ALA A 34 7.73 15.98 -19.34
C ALA A 34 8.98 16.67 -19.88
N ASP A 35 8.84 17.83 -20.54
CA ASP A 35 9.94 18.57 -21.18
C ASP A 35 10.87 17.68 -22.02
N SER A 36 10.29 16.78 -22.82
CA SER A 36 10.99 15.78 -23.65
C SER A 36 11.78 14.69 -22.90
N HIS A 37 11.66 14.61 -21.57
CA HIS A 37 12.27 13.58 -20.75
C HIS A 37 11.23 12.53 -20.32
N ALA A 38 11.63 11.25 -20.38
CA ALA A 38 10.80 10.17 -19.88
C ALA A 38 10.64 10.28 -18.35
N VAL A 39 9.39 10.31 -17.89
CA VAL A 39 9.02 10.34 -16.49
C VAL A 39 8.07 9.20 -16.18
N ALA A 40 8.37 8.47 -15.10
CA ALA A 40 7.54 7.38 -14.62
C ALA A 40 7.33 7.49 -13.10
N ARG A 41 6.13 7.13 -12.65
CA ARG A 41 5.78 6.97 -11.23
C ARG A 41 5.06 5.66 -11.03
N ASP A 42 5.46 4.94 -10.01
CA ASP A 42 4.83 3.69 -9.59
C ASP A 42 4.40 3.84 -8.13
N ILE A 43 3.09 3.94 -7.90
CA ILE A 43 2.52 4.39 -6.61
C ILE A 43 1.58 3.30 -6.09
N GLY A 44 1.91 2.76 -4.93
CA GLY A 44 1.04 1.81 -4.23
C GLY A 44 -0.17 2.49 -3.65
N TYR A 45 -1.33 1.84 -3.71
CA TYR A 45 -2.59 2.38 -3.19
C TYR A 45 -2.53 2.62 -1.67
N GLU A 46 -1.76 1.82 -0.95
CA GLU A 46 -1.48 1.94 0.49
C GLU A 46 -0.75 3.23 0.88
N SER A 47 -0.04 3.84 -0.07
CA SER A 47 0.72 5.08 0.13
C SER A 47 -0.12 6.34 -0.04
N LEU A 48 -1.32 6.22 -0.61
CA LEU A 48 -2.22 7.34 -0.82
C LEU A 48 -2.89 7.72 0.50
N THR A 49 -2.88 9.01 0.83
CA THR A 49 -3.60 9.57 1.99
C THR A 49 -4.95 10.13 1.59
N VAL A 50 -5.05 10.72 0.39
CA VAL A 50 -6.30 11.29 -0.14
C VAL A 50 -6.40 10.98 -1.63
N VAL A 51 -7.59 10.55 -2.05
CA VAL A 51 -8.03 10.54 -3.45
C VAL A 51 -9.26 11.44 -3.54
N ARG A 52 -9.18 12.52 -4.31
CA ARG A 52 -10.30 13.46 -4.47
C ARG A 52 -10.37 14.02 -5.87
N VAL A 53 -11.56 14.45 -6.29
CA VAL A 53 -11.69 15.29 -7.48
C VAL A 53 -11.31 16.73 -7.12
N GLY A 54 -10.31 17.27 -7.81
CA GLY A 54 -9.87 18.65 -7.74
C GLY A 54 -10.93 19.59 -8.31
N ARG A 55 -11.65 20.28 -7.42
CA ARG A 55 -12.72 21.23 -7.80
C ARG A 55 -12.25 22.68 -7.80
N SER A 56 -11.16 22.99 -7.10
CA SER A 56 -10.57 24.34 -7.06
C SER A 56 -9.85 24.68 -8.36
N SER A 57 -9.69 25.98 -8.67
CA SER A 57 -8.93 26.42 -9.85
C SER A 57 -7.46 26.02 -9.77
N SER A 58 -6.88 25.97 -8.56
CA SER A 58 -5.50 25.54 -8.33
C SER A 58 -5.26 24.05 -8.59
N ASP A 59 -6.30 23.22 -8.47
CA ASP A 59 -6.19 21.78 -8.77
C ASP A 59 -6.25 21.49 -10.27
N ARG A 60 -6.75 22.42 -11.10
CA ARG A 60 -7.02 22.19 -12.52
C ARG A 60 -5.74 22.16 -13.35
N ILE A 61 -5.71 21.25 -14.31
CA ILE A 61 -4.70 21.21 -15.37
C ILE A 61 -5.37 21.74 -16.64
N ASP A 62 -4.85 22.83 -17.19
CA ASP A 62 -5.38 23.50 -18.39
C ASP A 62 -6.90 23.77 -18.32
N GLY A 63 -7.37 24.18 -17.13
CA GLY A 63 -8.79 24.43 -16.85
C GLY A 63 -9.67 23.19 -16.68
N ARG A 64 -9.12 21.98 -16.89
CA ARG A 64 -9.84 20.71 -16.77
C ARG A 64 -9.87 20.21 -15.32
N PRO A 65 -10.95 19.55 -14.90
CA PRO A 65 -10.99 18.89 -13.59
C PRO A 65 -9.90 17.81 -13.50
N THR A 66 -9.40 17.59 -12.29
CA THR A 66 -8.34 16.61 -12.03
C THR A 66 -8.77 15.63 -10.93
N VAL A 67 -8.15 14.46 -10.91
CA VAL A 67 -8.05 13.65 -9.69
C VAL A 67 -6.77 14.08 -8.99
N VAL A 68 -6.88 14.48 -7.73
CA VAL A 68 -5.75 14.84 -6.88
C VAL A 68 -5.47 13.67 -5.95
N LEU A 69 -4.22 13.21 -6.01
CA LEU A 69 -3.66 12.17 -5.17
C LEU A 69 -2.70 12.81 -4.18
N GLU A 70 -3.04 12.76 -2.90
CA GLU A 70 -2.09 13.09 -1.82
C GLU A 70 -1.43 11.81 -1.35
N ARG A 71 -0.13 11.90 -1.09
CA ARG A 71 0.72 10.76 -0.77
C ARG A 71 1.27 10.96 0.64
N ARG A 72 1.45 9.85 1.36
CA ARG A 72 2.12 9.85 2.67
C ARG A 72 3.51 10.46 2.59
N THR A 73 4.21 10.20 1.48
CA THR A 73 5.53 10.75 1.18
C THR A 73 5.56 11.30 -0.25
N GLY A 74 6.19 12.46 -0.43
CA GLY A 74 6.34 13.12 -1.72
C GLY A 74 5.23 14.12 -2.05
N LEU A 75 5.38 14.79 -3.20
CA LEU A 75 4.46 15.85 -3.66
C LEU A 75 3.06 15.31 -4.03
N PRO A 76 1.99 16.10 -3.95
CA PRO A 76 0.69 15.66 -4.49
C PRO A 76 0.76 15.48 -6.01
N ILE A 77 -0.06 14.61 -6.57
CA ILE A 77 -0.18 14.42 -8.02
C ILE A 77 -1.60 14.77 -8.48
N ALA A 78 -1.71 15.73 -9.40
CA ALA A 78 -2.95 16.05 -10.08
C ALA A 78 -2.99 15.36 -11.45
N ILE A 79 -4.10 14.70 -11.78
CA ILE A 79 -4.27 13.90 -13.01
C ILE A 79 -5.52 14.38 -13.75
N ALA A 80 -5.39 14.88 -14.97
CA ALA A 80 -6.50 15.16 -15.88
C ALA A 80 -6.61 14.07 -16.95
N ALA A 81 -7.84 13.71 -17.33
CA ALA A 81 -8.08 12.83 -18.46
C ALA A 81 -7.95 13.59 -19.79
N VAL A 82 -7.30 12.98 -20.79
CA VAL A 82 -7.12 13.57 -22.13
C VAL A 82 -8.41 13.49 -22.95
N ALA A 83 -9.10 12.34 -22.91
CA ALA A 83 -10.21 12.03 -23.80
C ALA A 83 -11.49 12.79 -23.46
N GLN A 84 -12.04 12.59 -22.25
CA GLN A 84 -13.31 13.20 -21.84
C GLN A 84 -13.26 13.60 -20.35
N PRO A 85 -13.81 14.77 -19.95
CA PRO A 85 -13.81 15.21 -18.55
C PRO A 85 -14.55 14.28 -17.59
N SER A 86 -15.56 13.54 -18.07
CA SER A 86 -16.32 12.55 -17.28
C SER A 86 -15.44 11.43 -16.71
N ILE A 87 -14.36 11.08 -17.41
CA ILE A 87 -13.41 10.03 -17.00
C ILE A 87 -12.71 10.37 -15.69
N VAL A 88 -12.58 11.66 -15.34
CA VAL A 88 -11.97 12.09 -14.07
C VAL A 88 -12.75 11.56 -12.87
N GLY A 89 -14.09 11.56 -12.95
CA GLY A 89 -14.94 11.01 -11.90
C GLY A 89 -14.76 9.50 -11.76
N GLU A 90 -14.73 8.79 -12.89
CA GLU A 90 -14.50 7.34 -12.94
C GLU A 90 -13.12 6.97 -12.36
N ILE A 91 -12.06 7.68 -12.75
CA ILE A 91 -10.71 7.45 -12.23
C ILE A 91 -10.70 7.66 -10.70
N ALA A 92 -11.34 8.72 -10.19
CA ALA A 92 -11.40 8.98 -8.75
C ALA A 92 -12.17 7.89 -8.00
N GLU A 93 -13.29 7.42 -8.53
CA GLU A 93 -14.09 6.35 -7.93
C GLU A 93 -13.30 5.04 -7.86
N ARG A 94 -12.66 4.64 -8.96
CA ARG A 94 -11.85 3.43 -9.02
C ARG A 94 -10.63 3.49 -8.11
N LEU A 95 -9.93 4.62 -8.10
CA LEU A 95 -8.77 4.82 -7.22
C LEU A 95 -9.17 4.79 -5.75
N THR A 96 -10.33 5.37 -5.39
CA THR A 96 -10.89 5.27 -4.04
C THR A 96 -11.18 3.81 -3.67
N ALA A 97 -11.84 3.06 -4.56
CA ALA A 97 -12.13 1.63 -4.30
C ALA A 97 -10.86 0.79 -4.13
N LEU A 98 -9.84 1.04 -4.98
CA LEU A 98 -8.54 0.36 -4.89
C LEU A 98 -7.76 0.78 -3.64
N GLN A 99 -7.86 2.04 -3.20
CA GLN A 99 -7.26 2.52 -1.95
C GLN A 99 -7.91 1.89 -0.71
N LEU A 100 -9.23 1.71 -0.71
CA LEU A 100 -9.96 1.06 0.38
C LEU A 100 -9.65 -0.43 0.49
N GLY A 101 -9.46 -1.11 -0.65
CA GLY A 101 -9.08 -2.53 -0.69
C GLY A 101 -7.58 -2.80 -0.52
N ALA A 102 -6.75 -1.76 -0.42
CA ALA A 102 -5.30 -1.94 -0.35
C ALA A 102 -4.85 -2.29 1.06
N SER A 103 -4.33 -3.50 1.24
CA SER A 103 -3.71 -3.93 2.49
C SER A 103 -2.51 -3.04 2.84
N ARG A 104 -2.57 -2.42 4.01
CA ARG A 104 -1.50 -1.61 4.58
C ARG A 104 -0.64 -2.49 5.47
N ARG A 105 0.67 -2.30 5.37
CA ARG A 105 1.65 -3.03 6.18
C ARG A 105 1.95 -2.25 7.45
N THR A 106 1.83 -2.90 8.59
CA THR A 106 2.25 -2.38 9.90
C THR A 106 3.31 -3.32 10.47
N VAL A 107 4.44 -2.77 10.88
CA VAL A 107 5.55 -3.55 11.46
C VAL A 107 5.74 -3.13 12.91
N PHE A 108 5.70 -4.10 13.82
CA PHE A 108 6.05 -3.91 15.23
C PHE A 108 7.41 -4.53 15.50
N VAL A 109 8.26 -3.77 16.18
CA VAL A 109 9.55 -4.26 16.67
C VAL A 109 9.48 -4.32 18.17
N VAL A 110 9.65 -5.53 18.70
CA VAL A 110 9.63 -5.84 20.12
C VAL A 110 11.07 -6.13 20.56
N PRO A 111 11.72 -5.24 21.32
CA PRO A 111 13.10 -5.43 21.73
C PRO A 111 13.19 -6.51 22.82
N LEU A 112 14.05 -7.50 22.59
CA LEU A 112 14.25 -8.67 23.44
C LEU A 112 15.52 -8.52 24.30
N ARG A 113 15.56 -9.26 25.40
CA ARG A 113 16.76 -9.47 26.21
C ARG A 113 17.65 -10.51 25.55
N ASP A 114 18.96 -10.33 25.70
CA ASP A 114 19.94 -11.32 25.26
C ASP A 114 19.62 -12.70 25.88
N GLY A 115 19.68 -13.74 25.05
CA GLY A 115 19.36 -15.11 25.45
C GLY A 115 17.86 -15.44 25.53
N SER A 116 16.95 -14.50 25.25
CA SER A 116 15.50 -14.78 25.25
C SER A 116 14.98 -15.39 23.93
N GLN A 117 15.83 -15.56 22.92
CA GLN A 117 15.39 -15.96 21.58
C GLN A 117 14.66 -17.31 21.56
N ASP A 118 15.17 -18.33 22.26
CA ASP A 118 14.56 -19.66 22.24
C ASP A 118 13.21 -19.67 22.99
N ALA A 119 13.14 -19.04 24.15
CA ALA A 119 11.88 -18.89 24.90
C ALA A 119 10.82 -18.14 24.09
N VAL A 120 11.22 -17.05 23.43
CA VAL A 120 10.32 -16.27 22.57
C VAL A 120 9.89 -17.06 21.33
N ARG A 121 10.77 -17.89 20.77
CA ARG A 121 10.42 -18.79 19.66
C ARG A 121 9.32 -19.75 20.07
N ASP A 122 9.41 -20.34 21.26
CA ASP A 122 8.38 -21.25 21.76
C ASP A 122 7.04 -20.52 21.98
N LEU A 123 7.08 -19.29 22.52
CA LEU A 123 5.88 -18.45 22.66
C LEU A 123 5.22 -18.14 21.31
N VAL A 124 6.00 -17.80 20.28
CA VAL A 124 5.48 -17.52 18.93
C VAL A 124 4.97 -18.78 18.26
N ALA A 125 5.63 -19.93 18.46
CA ALA A 125 5.23 -21.21 17.89
C ALA A 125 3.89 -21.73 18.45
N ALA A 126 3.50 -21.30 19.66
CA ALA A 126 2.17 -21.57 20.21
C ALA A 126 1.04 -20.85 19.44
N GLY A 127 1.38 -19.91 18.55
CA GLY A 127 0.44 -19.13 17.76
C GLY A 127 0.11 -17.77 18.38
N PRO A 128 -0.61 -16.91 17.64
CA PRO A 128 -1.08 -15.63 18.16
C PRO A 128 -2.12 -15.84 19.26
N PRO A 129 -2.24 -14.89 20.21
CA PRO A 129 -3.20 -14.97 21.32
C PRO A 129 -4.61 -14.50 20.91
N PHE A 130 -4.96 -14.65 19.65
CA PHE A 130 -6.22 -14.30 19.03
C PHE A 130 -6.40 -15.20 17.80
N ASP A 131 -7.64 -15.40 17.36
CA ASP A 131 -7.90 -16.12 16.12
C ASP A 131 -7.64 -15.20 14.90
N PRO A 132 -6.66 -15.50 14.02
CA PRO A 132 -6.41 -14.71 12.84
C PRO A 132 -7.58 -14.68 11.85
N GLU A 133 -8.44 -15.71 11.83
CA GLU A 133 -9.60 -15.78 10.94
C GLU A 133 -10.74 -14.87 11.41
N GLU A 134 -10.88 -14.67 12.72
CA GLU A 134 -11.90 -13.78 13.29
C GLU A 134 -11.42 -12.32 13.38
N ALA A 135 -10.11 -12.07 13.27
CA ALA A 135 -9.53 -10.73 13.30
C ALA A 135 -9.96 -9.89 12.09
N PRO A 136 -10.81 -8.84 12.27
CA PRO A 136 -11.40 -8.12 11.15
C PRO A 136 -10.34 -7.42 10.29
N GLY A 137 -10.26 -7.82 9.02
CA GLY A 137 -9.34 -7.23 8.05
C GLY A 137 -7.88 -7.61 8.28
N LEU A 138 -7.56 -8.72 8.94
CA LEU A 138 -6.20 -9.25 8.96
C LEU A 138 -5.97 -10.13 7.72
N ASP A 139 -5.21 -9.63 6.75
CA ASP A 139 -4.92 -10.36 5.51
C ASP A 139 -3.67 -11.24 5.64
N ARG A 140 -2.70 -10.80 6.46
CA ARG A 140 -1.43 -11.51 6.66
C ARG A 140 -0.82 -11.15 8.00
N HIS A 141 -0.31 -12.17 8.70
CA HIS A 141 0.44 -12.00 9.93
C HIS A 141 1.74 -12.82 9.87
N GLU A 142 2.90 -12.18 10.08
CA GLU A 142 4.19 -12.87 10.13
C GLU A 142 5.01 -12.40 11.32
N VAL A 143 5.83 -13.31 11.86
CA VAL A 143 6.74 -13.02 12.96
C VAL A 143 8.15 -13.44 12.57
N PHE A 144 9.09 -12.52 12.68
CA PHE A 144 10.51 -12.73 12.46
C PHE A 144 11.25 -12.58 13.78
N LEU A 145 12.24 -13.44 14.02
CA LEU A 145 13.06 -13.39 15.23
C LEU A 145 14.52 -13.13 14.86
N THR A 146 15.13 -12.17 15.53
CA THR A 146 16.58 -11.96 15.56
C THR A 146 17.12 -12.39 16.93
N ALA A 147 18.41 -12.15 17.19
CA ALA A 147 19.00 -12.41 18.51
C ALA A 147 18.42 -11.51 19.60
N ASN A 148 17.89 -10.34 19.24
CA ASN A 148 17.53 -9.26 20.16
C ASN A 148 16.20 -8.58 19.83
N GLU A 149 15.46 -9.05 18.83
CA GLU A 149 14.19 -8.45 18.41
C GLU A 149 13.21 -9.53 17.93
N ALA A 150 11.94 -9.35 18.26
CA ALA A 150 10.84 -9.98 17.54
C ALA A 150 10.16 -8.93 16.67
N VAL A 151 9.99 -9.22 15.39
CA VAL A 151 9.41 -8.31 14.39
C VAL A 151 8.11 -8.91 13.88
N PHE A 152 7.00 -8.23 14.14
CA PHE A 152 5.67 -8.65 13.70
C PHE A 152 5.24 -7.81 12.50
N LEU A 153 4.85 -8.46 11.41
CA LEU A 153 4.26 -7.85 10.23
C LEU A 153 2.76 -8.15 10.21
N PHE A 154 1.95 -7.11 10.06
CA PHE A 154 0.52 -7.22 9.82
C PHE A 154 0.20 -6.57 8.47
N GLU A 155 -0.49 -7.27 7.58
CA GLU A 155 -1.13 -6.67 6.39
C GLU A 155 -2.64 -6.57 6.65
N SER A 156 -3.19 -5.36 6.56
CA SER A 156 -4.61 -5.09 6.77
C SER A 156 -5.07 -3.85 6.01
N PRO A 157 -6.23 -3.83 5.33
CA PRO A 157 -6.76 -2.63 4.69
C PRO A 157 -7.08 -1.52 5.72
N LEU A 158 -7.38 -1.89 6.96
CA LEU A 158 -7.61 -0.95 8.07
C LEU A 158 -6.29 -0.37 8.61
N GLY A 159 -5.14 -0.94 8.24
CA GLY A 159 -3.82 -0.50 8.69
C GLY A 159 -3.68 -0.53 10.21
N PRO A 160 -3.12 0.52 10.85
CA PRO A 160 -2.98 0.55 12.30
C PRO A 160 -4.30 0.43 13.07
N ALA A 161 -5.43 0.84 12.47
CA ALA A 161 -6.73 0.79 13.13
C ALA A 161 -7.24 -0.65 13.35
N ALA A 162 -6.82 -1.63 12.54
CA ALA A 162 -7.12 -3.05 12.82
C ALA A 162 -6.52 -3.48 14.16
N LEU A 163 -5.39 -2.91 14.55
CA LEU A 163 -4.75 -3.25 15.83
C LEU A 163 -5.46 -2.62 17.02
N GLU A 164 -6.12 -1.47 16.86
CA GLU A 164 -6.91 -0.87 17.94
C GLU A 164 -8.00 -1.84 18.41
N ALA A 165 -8.62 -2.60 17.49
CA ALA A 165 -9.56 -3.66 17.84
C ALA A 165 -8.87 -4.78 18.64
N LEU A 166 -7.70 -5.26 18.20
CA LEU A 166 -6.94 -6.29 18.90
C LEU A 166 -6.51 -5.87 20.33
N LEU A 167 -6.24 -4.58 20.56
CA LEU A 167 -5.91 -4.07 21.90
C LEU A 167 -7.07 -4.16 22.90
N THR A 168 -8.31 -4.31 22.41
CA THR A 168 -9.47 -4.54 23.26
C THR A 168 -9.60 -6.00 23.71
N GLU A 169 -8.85 -6.92 23.11
CA GLU A 169 -8.92 -8.36 23.41
C GLU A 169 -8.24 -8.70 24.74
N PRO A 170 -8.95 -9.30 25.72
CA PRO A 170 -8.37 -9.69 27.00
C PRO A 170 -7.24 -10.72 26.89
N GLU A 171 -7.34 -11.63 25.92
CA GLU A 171 -6.35 -12.70 25.69
C GLU A 171 -5.00 -12.13 25.23
N LEU A 172 -5.02 -11.03 24.47
CA LEU A 172 -3.80 -10.32 24.06
C LEU A 172 -3.02 -9.82 25.29
N TRP A 173 -3.72 -9.27 26.30
CA TRP A 173 -3.08 -8.80 27.54
C TRP A 173 -2.58 -9.96 28.41
N HIS A 174 -3.25 -11.11 28.39
CA HIS A 174 -2.76 -12.31 29.06
C HIS A 174 -1.47 -12.82 28.42
N ALA A 175 -1.42 -12.93 27.09
CA ALA A 175 -0.23 -13.34 26.38
C ALA A 175 0.91 -12.32 26.49
N ALA A 176 0.61 -11.02 26.49
CA ALA A 176 1.60 -9.97 26.70
C ALA A 176 2.34 -10.11 28.05
N ASN A 177 1.68 -10.67 29.08
CA ASN A 177 2.34 -10.96 30.35
C ASN A 177 3.44 -12.02 30.23
N ALA A 178 3.29 -13.01 29.37
CA ALA A 178 4.31 -14.04 29.14
C ALA A 178 5.59 -13.45 28.53
N TRP A 179 5.47 -12.34 27.80
CA TRP A 179 6.62 -11.66 27.17
C TRP A 179 7.38 -10.75 28.11
N ARG A 180 6.77 -10.29 29.22
CA ARG A 180 7.30 -9.23 30.10
C ARG A 180 8.73 -9.48 30.59
N GLU A 181 9.11 -10.73 30.86
CA GLU A 181 10.46 -11.09 31.32
C GLU A 181 11.49 -11.21 30.20
N HIS A 182 11.05 -11.15 28.94
CA HIS A 182 11.90 -11.23 27.75
C HIS A 182 12.16 -9.88 27.10
N LEU A 183 11.51 -8.79 27.55
CA LEU A 183 11.63 -7.48 26.94
C LEU A 183 12.74 -6.62 27.56
N THR A 184 13.45 -5.86 26.72
CA THR A 184 14.39 -4.80 27.14
C THR A 184 13.79 -3.40 27.09
N GLY A 185 12.61 -3.24 26.47
CA GLY A 185 11.93 -1.96 26.35
C GLY A 185 10.53 -2.10 25.73
N PRO A 186 9.82 -0.98 25.53
CA PRO A 186 8.49 -1.00 24.93
C PRO A 186 8.55 -1.42 23.44
N PRO A 187 7.52 -2.12 22.93
CA PRO A 187 7.32 -2.29 21.50
C PRO A 187 7.26 -0.95 20.76
N ARG A 188 7.76 -0.93 19.52
CA ARG A 188 7.75 0.26 18.67
C ARG A 188 7.21 -0.06 17.28
N ILE A 189 6.50 0.89 16.69
CA ILE A 189 6.03 0.78 15.30
C ILE A 189 7.15 1.25 14.38
N ALA A 190 7.52 0.43 13.40
CA ALA A 190 8.46 0.81 12.37
C ALA A 190 7.76 1.56 11.24
N GLU A 191 8.40 2.63 10.76
CA GLU A 191 7.91 3.40 9.62
C GLU A 191 8.27 2.71 8.30
N ASN A 192 7.28 2.50 7.44
CA ASN A 192 7.53 2.06 6.06
C ASN A 192 7.90 3.28 5.20
N VAL A 193 9.19 3.55 5.06
CA VAL A 193 9.72 4.70 4.29
C VAL A 193 9.92 4.43 2.80
N TYR A 194 10.02 3.15 2.42
CA TYR A 194 10.18 2.71 1.04
C TYR A 194 9.63 1.30 0.85
N ALA A 195 8.97 1.05 -0.27
CA ALA A 195 8.51 -0.27 -0.67
C ALA A 195 8.62 -0.43 -2.19
N TRP A 196 9.14 -1.57 -2.61
CA TRP A 196 9.15 -2.01 -4.00
C TRP A 196 8.68 -3.46 -4.08
N GLU A 197 7.83 -3.76 -5.05
CA GLU A 197 7.37 -5.10 -5.34
C GLU A 197 7.63 -5.37 -6.82
N ARG A 198 8.15 -6.56 -7.14
CA ARG A 198 8.28 -6.96 -8.54
C ARG A 198 6.87 -7.01 -9.13
N PRO A 199 6.59 -6.31 -10.25
CA PRO A 199 5.32 -6.45 -10.92
C PRO A 199 5.10 -7.93 -11.22
N ALA A 200 3.95 -8.47 -10.80
CA ALA A 200 3.56 -9.81 -11.23
C ALA A 200 3.64 -9.82 -12.76
N ALA A 201 4.51 -10.67 -13.31
CA ALA A 201 4.54 -10.87 -14.74
C ALA A 201 3.15 -11.37 -15.12
N GLY A 202 2.38 -10.53 -15.83
CA GLY A 202 1.26 -11.07 -16.60
C GLY A 202 1.81 -12.19 -17.50
N PRO A 203 0.99 -13.20 -17.87
CA PRO A 203 1.46 -14.26 -18.75
C PRO A 203 2.15 -13.62 -19.95
N ASP A 204 3.43 -13.94 -20.14
CA ASP A 204 4.18 -13.44 -21.28
C ASP A 204 3.47 -13.97 -22.54
N PRO A 205 2.90 -13.10 -23.38
CA PRO A 205 2.18 -13.54 -24.56
C PRO A 205 3.09 -14.28 -25.56
N THR A 206 4.42 -14.14 -25.43
CA THR A 206 5.38 -14.92 -26.22
C THR A 206 5.53 -16.37 -25.72
N LEU A 207 5.21 -16.64 -24.44
CA LEU A 207 5.14 -17.98 -23.87
C LEU A 207 3.77 -18.64 -24.05
N LEU A 208 2.75 -17.89 -24.49
CA LEU A 208 1.46 -18.46 -24.88
C LEU A 208 1.59 -19.19 -26.23
N PRO A 209 1.02 -20.40 -26.36
CA PRO A 209 0.96 -21.11 -27.63
C PRO A 209 0.20 -20.28 -28.69
N PRO A 210 0.51 -20.43 -29.99
CA PRO A 210 0.05 -19.52 -31.04
C PRO A 210 -1.47 -19.26 -31.08
N GLY A 211 -2.29 -20.21 -30.61
CA GLY A 211 -3.75 -20.11 -30.58
C GLY A 211 -4.35 -19.23 -29.47
N LEU A 212 -3.55 -18.77 -28.49
CA LEU A 212 -4.02 -17.93 -27.37
C LEU A 212 -3.49 -16.48 -27.43
N ARG A 213 -2.74 -16.13 -28.49
CA ARG A 213 -2.11 -14.80 -28.61
C ARG A 213 -3.07 -13.70 -29.04
N ASN A 214 -4.20 -14.05 -29.66
CA ASN A 214 -5.21 -13.11 -30.14
C ASN A 214 -6.56 -13.44 -29.49
N GLY A 215 -6.75 -13.06 -28.23
CA GLY A 215 -8.07 -13.06 -27.61
C GLY A 215 -8.89 -11.88 -28.13
N HIS A 216 -9.90 -12.17 -28.95
CA HIS A 216 -11.03 -11.27 -29.19
C HIS A 216 -11.87 -11.11 -27.92
#